data_AF-A0A957IDF9-F1
#
_entry.id   AF-A0A957IDF9-F1
#
_cell.length_a   1.000
_cell.length_b   1.000
_cell.length_c   1.000
_cell.angle_alpha   90.00
_cell.angle_beta   90.00
_cell.angle_gamma   90.00
#
_symmetry.space_group_name_H-M   'P 1'
#
loop_
_entity.id
_entity.type
_entity.pdbx_description
1 polymer ?
#
loop_
_entity_poly.entity_id
_entity_poly.type
_entity_poly.pdbx_seq_one_letter_code
_entity_poly.pdbx_strand_id
1 'polypeptide(L)'
;GRVLLTAMNTVNTDHDITRHAELNLVSLASQQLDADTLAMVTLYTSTEPCAMCAGAIYWAGIRRMVFGCSATKLGEIAGGEFVVPSRDVFAYGKTSITVIGPVLAERAAEVHQGYWK
;
A
#
# COMPACT_ATOMS: atom_id res chain seq x y z
N GLY A 1 8.98 -16.34 -3.50
CA GLY A 1 7.91 -16.69 -2.54
C GLY A 1 6.65 -17.10 -3.30
N ARG A 2 5.59 -17.52 -2.61
CA ARG A 2 4.27 -17.85 -3.17
C ARG A 2 3.31 -16.68 -2.97
N VAL A 3 2.51 -16.35 -3.98
CA VAL A 3 1.42 -15.36 -3.84
C VAL A 3 0.24 -16.01 -3.12
N LEU A 4 -0.23 -15.38 -2.05
CA LEU A 4 -1.40 -15.84 -1.28
C LEU A 4 -2.68 -15.16 -1.74
N LEU A 5 -2.65 -13.83 -1.88
CA LEU A 5 -3.79 -12.99 -2.20
C LEU A 5 -3.35 -11.83 -3.11
N THR A 6 -4.28 -11.31 -3.89
CA THR A 6 -4.11 -10.14 -4.75
C THR A 6 -5.37 -9.29 -4.73
N ALA A 7 -5.24 -7.97 -4.79
CA ALA A 7 -6.35 -7.05 -4.96
C ALA A 7 -5.93 -5.83 -5.79
N MET A 8 -6.91 -5.11 -6.32
CA MET A 8 -6.74 -3.90 -7.12
C MET A 8 -7.53 -2.74 -6.51
N ASN A 9 -7.22 -1.51 -6.95
CA ASN A 9 -8.05 -0.36 -6.64
C ASN A 9 -9.41 -0.52 -7.35
N THR A 10 -10.49 -0.30 -6.61
CA THR A 10 -11.87 -0.35 -7.12
C THR A 10 -12.66 0.90 -6.75
N VAL A 11 -11.98 2.02 -6.45
CA VAL A 11 -12.63 3.29 -6.03
C VAL A 11 -13.74 3.70 -7.00
N ASN A 12 -13.45 3.70 -8.29
CA ASN A 12 -14.43 4.10 -9.31
C ASN A 12 -15.51 3.05 -9.55
N THR A 13 -15.15 1.77 -9.51
CA THR A 13 -16.07 0.65 -9.74
C THR A 13 -17.10 0.53 -8.61
N ASP A 14 -16.65 0.71 -7.37
CA ASP A 14 -17.46 0.53 -6.17
C ASP A 14 -18.04 1.87 -5.65
N HIS A 15 -17.68 3.00 -6.28
CA HIS A 15 -18.03 4.35 -5.84
C HIS A 15 -17.68 4.62 -4.37
N ASP A 16 -16.54 4.11 -3.92
CA ASP A 16 -16.09 4.18 -2.52
C ASP A 16 -14.60 4.56 -2.47
N ILE A 17 -14.33 5.75 -1.96
CA ILE A 17 -12.98 6.34 -1.84
C ILE A 17 -12.02 5.48 -1.00
N THR A 18 -12.53 4.57 -0.17
CA THR A 18 -11.70 3.71 0.67
C THR A 18 -11.19 2.48 -0.10
N ARG A 19 -11.66 2.21 -1.32
CA ARG A 19 -11.34 1.00 -2.09
C ARG A 19 -10.01 1.06 -2.82
N HIS A 20 -8.97 1.42 -2.09
CA HIS A 20 -7.58 1.34 -2.54
C HIS A 20 -7.13 -0.12 -2.61
N ALA A 21 -6.14 -0.41 -3.46
CA ALA A 21 -5.65 -1.76 -3.68
C ALA A 21 -5.17 -2.41 -2.37
N GLU A 22 -4.45 -1.65 -1.54
CA GLU A 22 -3.90 -2.12 -0.26
C GLU A 22 -4.99 -2.35 0.77
N LEU A 23 -6.02 -1.50 0.82
CA LEU A 23 -7.16 -1.69 1.73
C LEU A 23 -8.00 -2.89 1.33
N ASN A 24 -8.27 -3.05 0.05
CA ASN A 24 -8.96 -4.23 -0.47
C ASN A 24 -8.16 -5.51 -0.13
N LEU A 25 -6.83 -5.49 -0.32
CA LEU A 25 -5.96 -6.61 0.00
C LEU A 25 -5.94 -6.91 1.51
N VAL A 26 -5.78 -5.88 2.34
CA VAL A 26 -5.73 -6.01 3.80
C VAL A 26 -7.06 -6.53 4.35
N SER A 27 -8.18 -6.00 3.88
CA SER A 27 -9.51 -6.47 4.27
C SER A 27 -9.69 -7.95 3.93
N LEU A 28 -9.33 -8.35 2.70
CA LEU A 28 -9.36 -9.74 2.26
C LEU A 28 -8.45 -10.64 3.12
N ALA A 29 -7.22 -10.18 3.38
CA ALA A 29 -6.24 -10.92 4.16
C ALA A 29 -6.68 -11.11 5.62
N SER A 30 -7.26 -10.08 6.25
CA SER A 30 -7.78 -10.16 7.61
C SER A 30 -8.97 -11.12 7.78
N GLN A 31 -9.70 -11.39 6.69
CA GLN A 31 -10.82 -12.32 6.70
C GLN A 31 -10.40 -13.77 6.44
N GLN A 32 -9.27 -13.98 5.76
CA GLN A 32 -8.84 -15.31 5.28
C GLN A 32 -7.61 -15.87 5.98
N LEU A 33 -6.78 -15.02 6.57
CA LEU A 33 -5.50 -15.40 7.18
C LEU A 33 -5.53 -15.11 8.68
N ASP A 34 -4.93 -16.02 9.47
CA ASP A 34 -4.72 -15.79 10.89
C ASP A 34 -3.61 -14.76 11.17
N ALA A 35 -3.56 -14.29 12.41
CA ALA A 35 -2.62 -13.25 12.85
C ALA A 35 -1.15 -13.66 12.71
N ASP A 36 -0.84 -14.94 12.95
CA ASP A 36 0.53 -15.46 12.85
C ASP A 36 1.00 -15.47 11.40
N THR A 37 0.12 -15.87 10.48
CA THR A 37 0.36 -15.80 9.04
C THR A 37 0.53 -14.35 8.60
N LEU A 38 -0.36 -13.44 9.00
CA LEU A 38 -0.27 -12.02 8.68
C LEU A 38 1.06 -11.40 9.14
N ALA A 39 1.57 -11.81 10.30
CA ALA A 39 2.85 -11.33 10.80
C ALA A 39 4.06 -11.79 9.95
N MET A 40 3.93 -12.90 9.22
CA MET A 40 5.01 -13.51 8.43
C MET A 40 4.97 -13.15 6.93
N VAL A 41 3.84 -12.67 6.41
CA VAL A 41 3.73 -12.31 4.98
C VAL A 41 4.43 -10.99 4.66
N THR A 42 4.72 -10.81 3.38
CA THR A 42 5.19 -9.53 2.82
C THR A 42 4.12 -8.95 1.92
N LEU A 43 3.71 -7.71 2.18
CA LEU A 43 2.84 -6.97 1.28
C LEU A 43 3.66 -6.30 0.17
N TYR A 44 3.28 -6.54 -1.08
CA TYR A 44 3.85 -5.85 -2.24
C TYR A 44 2.78 -4.91 -2.80
N THR A 45 3.13 -3.63 -3.00
CA THR A 45 2.24 -2.64 -3.61
C THR A 45 2.97 -1.90 -4.73
N SER A 46 2.24 -1.55 -5.79
CA SER A 46 2.81 -0.81 -6.92
C SER A 46 3.20 0.62 -6.53
N THR A 47 2.50 1.21 -5.56
CA THR A 47 2.73 2.57 -5.08
C THR A 47 2.76 2.58 -3.56
N GLU A 48 3.58 3.44 -2.98
CA GLU A 48 3.69 3.58 -1.54
C GLU A 48 2.30 3.86 -0.92
N PRO A 49 1.89 3.12 0.14
CA PRO A 49 0.59 3.28 0.73
C PRO A 49 0.39 4.69 1.26
N CYS A 50 -0.76 5.29 0.94
CA CYS A 50 -1.19 6.53 1.57
C CYS A 50 -1.46 6.32 3.07
N ALA A 51 -1.68 7.41 3.81
CA ALA A 51 -1.89 7.35 5.26
C ALA A 51 -3.00 6.38 5.70
N MET A 52 -4.10 6.34 4.94
CA MET A 52 -5.22 5.43 5.18
C MET A 52 -4.80 3.96 5.04
N CYS A 53 -4.10 3.63 3.95
CA CYS A 53 -3.66 2.26 3.66
C CYS A 53 -2.54 1.82 4.62
N ALA A 54 -1.59 2.71 4.92
CA ALA A 54 -0.54 2.45 5.90
C ALA A 54 -1.14 2.11 7.28
N GLY A 55 -2.13 2.88 7.75
CA GLY A 55 -2.84 2.57 8.99
C GLY A 55 -3.46 1.17 8.99
N ALA A 56 -4.14 0.79 7.91
CA ALA A 56 -4.74 -0.54 7.80
C ALA A 56 -3.70 -1.67 7.78
N ILE A 57 -2.60 -1.51 7.06
CA ILE A 57 -1.48 -2.47 7.05
C ILE A 57 -0.93 -2.68 8.47
N TYR A 58 -0.76 -1.59 9.22
CA TYR A 58 -0.29 -1.65 10.62
C TYR A 58 -1.26 -2.44 11.51
N TRP A 59 -2.56 -2.13 11.44
CA TRP A 59 -3.59 -2.81 12.23
C TRP A 59 -3.80 -4.27 11.83
N ALA A 60 -3.61 -4.62 10.57
CA ALA A 60 -3.67 -5.99 10.08
C ALA A 60 -2.54 -6.88 10.60
N GLY A 61 -1.52 -6.30 11.24
CA GLY A 61 -0.42 -7.08 11.80
C GLY A 61 0.69 -7.42 10.79
N ILE A 62 0.64 -6.90 9.56
CA ILE A 62 1.66 -7.16 8.53
C ILE A 62 2.96 -6.44 8.92
N ARG A 63 4.09 -7.18 8.93
CA ARG A 63 5.38 -6.68 9.45
C ARG A 63 6.39 -6.30 8.39
N ARG A 64 6.10 -6.57 7.12
CA ARG A 64 7.00 -6.27 6.01
C ARG A 64 6.21 -5.81 4.79
N MET A 65 6.63 -4.70 4.21
CA MET A 65 6.08 -4.21 2.96
C MET A 65 7.16 -3.76 1.97
N VAL A 66 6.84 -3.89 0.70
CA VAL A 66 7.67 -3.47 -0.43
C VAL A 66 6.83 -2.62 -1.37
N PHE A 67 7.34 -1.46 -1.80
CA PHE A 67 6.62 -0.58 -2.72
C PHE A 67 7.46 -0.16 -3.93
N GLY A 68 6.77 0.09 -5.04
CA GLY A 68 7.37 0.53 -6.31
C GLY A 68 7.57 2.03 -6.42
N CYS A 69 6.49 2.76 -6.69
CA CYS A 69 6.47 4.22 -6.80
C CYS A 69 6.37 4.85 -5.40
N SER A 70 7.16 5.87 -5.07
CA SER A 70 7.03 6.56 -3.77
C SER A 70 5.79 7.45 -3.72
N ALA A 71 5.31 7.75 -2.51
CA ALA A 71 4.17 8.66 -2.33
C ALA A 71 4.49 10.06 -2.89
N THR A 72 5.73 10.53 -2.68
CA THR A 72 6.23 11.79 -3.26
C THR A 72 6.20 11.77 -4.78
N LYS A 73 6.67 10.68 -5.41
CA LYS A 73 6.69 10.58 -6.86
C LYS A 73 5.28 10.55 -7.45
N LEU A 74 4.36 9.83 -6.81
CA LEU A 74 2.96 9.84 -7.20
C LEU A 74 2.36 11.26 -7.06
N GLY A 75 2.67 11.96 -5.97
CA GLY A 75 2.24 13.34 -5.74
C GLY A 75 2.66 14.28 -6.87
N GLU A 76 3.91 14.18 -7.35
CA GLU A 76 4.40 14.94 -8.51
C GLU A 76 3.62 14.63 -9.80
N ILE A 77 3.28 13.36 -10.05
CA ILE A 77 2.60 12.91 -11.28
C ILE A 77 1.12 13.29 -11.25
N ALA A 78 0.47 13.12 -10.11
CA ALA A 78 -0.98 13.28 -9.95
C ALA A 78 -1.38 14.69 -9.50
N GLY A 79 -0.44 15.56 -9.12
CA GLY A 79 -0.72 16.89 -8.58
C GLY A 79 -1.38 16.85 -7.20
N GLY A 80 -1.09 15.83 -6.40
CA GLY A 80 -1.70 15.62 -5.08
C GLY A 80 -1.00 16.42 -3.97
N GLU A 81 -1.79 17.05 -3.10
CA GLU A 81 -1.25 17.86 -1.97
C GLU A 81 -1.12 17.06 -0.67
N PHE A 82 -1.93 16.02 -0.45
CA PHE A 82 -1.89 15.20 0.76
C PHE A 82 -0.95 13.99 0.61
N VAL A 83 0.36 14.27 0.67
CA VAL A 83 1.42 13.26 0.54
C VAL A 83 2.07 13.01 1.90
N VAL A 84 1.77 11.86 2.50
CA VAL A 84 2.40 11.40 3.74
C VAL A 84 3.12 10.08 3.45
N PRO A 85 4.46 10.03 3.51
CA PRO A 85 5.20 8.78 3.38
C PRO A 85 4.73 7.73 4.38
N SER A 86 4.68 6.47 3.96
CA SER A 86 4.21 5.36 4.80
C SER A 86 5.03 5.21 6.08
N ARG A 87 6.34 5.49 5.99
CA ARG A 87 7.27 5.48 7.13
C ARG A 87 6.87 6.47 8.22
N ASP A 88 6.37 7.64 7.85
CA ASP A 88 5.99 8.68 8.80
C ASP A 88 4.76 8.24 9.60
N VAL A 89 3.82 7.54 8.96
CA VAL A 89 2.66 6.94 9.63
C VAL A 89 3.10 5.83 10.59
N PHE A 90 3.96 4.91 10.12
CA PHE A 90 4.45 3.81 10.93
C PHE A 90 5.31 4.24 12.12
N ALA A 91 5.96 5.41 12.05
CA ALA A 91 6.78 5.95 13.12
C ALA A 91 5.98 6.24 14.41
N TYR A 92 4.66 6.44 14.31
CA TYR A 92 3.78 6.63 15.47
C TYR A 92 3.31 5.31 16.10
N GLY A 93 3.58 4.16 15.47
CA GLY A 93 3.21 2.84 15.97
C GLY A 93 4.24 2.26 16.95
N LYS A 94 3.77 1.42 17.88
CA LYS A 94 4.66 0.66 18.78
C LYS A 94 5.33 -0.52 18.07
N THR A 95 4.68 -1.06 17.04
CA THR A 95 5.18 -2.21 16.31
C THR A 95 5.94 -1.76 15.07
N SER A 96 7.19 -2.21 14.93
CA SER A 96 8.00 -1.87 13.76
C SER A 96 7.52 -2.63 12.51
N ILE A 97 7.50 -1.92 11.39
CA ILE A 97 7.22 -2.48 10.07
C ILE A 97 8.44 -2.25 9.20
N THR A 98 8.94 -3.34 8.59
CA THR A 98 10.04 -3.24 7.63
C THR A 98 9.49 -2.73 6.30
N VAL A 99 9.83 -1.49 5.96
CA VAL A 99 9.47 -0.87 4.68
C VAL A 99 10.67 -0.91 3.74
N ILE A 100 10.45 -1.41 2.52
CA ILE A 100 11.47 -1.47 1.46
C ILE A 100 10.91 -0.79 0.21
N GLY A 101 11.69 0.12 -0.36
CA GLY A 101 11.32 0.83 -1.56
C GLY A 101 11.87 2.26 -1.56
N PRO A 102 11.72 2.96 -2.69
CA PRO A 102 11.10 2.47 -3.93
C PRO A 102 11.94 1.38 -4.64
N VAL A 103 11.31 0.32 -5.14
CA VAL A 103 11.95 -0.71 -5.99
C VAL A 103 11.39 -0.67 -7.40
N LEU A 104 12.23 -0.81 -8.44
CA LEU A 104 11.78 -0.66 -9.85
C LEU A 104 11.00 0.66 -10.06
N ALA A 105 11.48 1.75 -9.47
CA ALA A 105 10.76 3.01 -9.31
C ALA A 105 10.26 3.58 -10.64
N GLU A 106 11.09 3.52 -11.68
CA GLU A 106 10.79 4.02 -13.02
C GLU A 106 9.61 3.26 -13.64
N ARG A 107 9.69 1.92 -13.62
CA ARG A 107 8.61 1.04 -14.11
C ARG A 107 7.33 1.21 -13.30
N ALA A 108 7.45 1.40 -11.98
CA ALA A 108 6.31 1.62 -11.12
C ALA A 108 5.67 3.01 -11.31
N ALA A 109 6.42 4.00 -11.80
CA ALA A 109 5.89 5.32 -12.14
C ALA A 109 5.22 5.34 -13.53
N GLU A 110 5.67 4.50 -14.47
CA GLU A 110 5.11 4.41 -15.83
C GLU A 110 3.60 4.15 -15.85
N VAL A 111 3.08 3.32 -14.94
CA VAL A 111 1.64 2.98 -14.88
C VAL A 111 0.75 4.17 -14.53
N HIS A 112 1.31 5.24 -13.96
CA HIS A 112 0.59 6.45 -13.60
C HIS A 112 0.57 7.48 -14.72
N GLN A 113 1.38 7.31 -15.77
CA GLN A 113 1.45 8.27 -16.86
C GLN A 113 0.13 8.33 -17.64
N GLY A 114 -0.44 9.53 -17.74
CA GLY A 114 -1.69 9.77 -18.47
C GLY A 114 -2.97 9.31 -17.78
N TYR A 115 -2.88 8.63 -16.63
CA TYR A 115 -4.05 8.19 -15.86
C TYR A 115 -4.73 9.34 -15.09
N TRP A 116 -3.94 10.27 -14.55
CA TRP A 116 -4.41 11.35 -13.66
C TRP A 116 -4.83 12.64 -14.39
N LYS A 117 -5.02 12.58 -15.71
CA LYS A 117 -5.41 13.73 -16.55
C LYS A 117 -6.91 13.77 -16.81
#